data_AF-A0A2N2SKH4-F1
#
_entry.id   AF-A0A2N2SKH4-F1
#
_cell.length_a   1.000
_cell.length_b   1.000
_cell.length_c   1.000
_cell.angle_alpha   90.00
_cell.angle_beta   90.00
_cell.angle_gamma   90.00
#
_symmetry.space_group_name_H-M   'P 1'
#
loop_
_entity.id
_entity.type
_entity.pdbx_description
1 polymer ?
#
loop_
_entity_poly.entity_id
_entity_poly.type
_entity_poly.pdbx_seq_one_letter_code
_entity_poly.pdbx_strand_id
1 'polypeptide(L)'
;MQKKYGILTASVLLSLLATSAQAAEITLKAVSAFGKDTFFSQRFNAFVDKVNAEGKGIMQIRVVGGPESMPPFEVGNAVRAGVVDFANSTGVFHANLVPEALAMTLAEKPMSEIRAN
;
A
#
# COMPACT_ATOMS: atom_id res chain seq x y z
N MET A 1 19.62 49.50 -28.09
CA MET A 1 18.84 48.34 -28.57
C MET A 1 19.25 47.00 -27.95
N GLN A 2 20.54 46.77 -27.63
CA GLN A 2 21.09 45.53 -27.03
C GLN A 2 20.40 45.05 -25.73
N LYS A 3 20.01 45.95 -24.82
CA LYS A 3 19.33 45.61 -23.54
C LYS A 3 17.96 44.95 -23.69
N LYS A 4 17.22 45.23 -24.77
CA LYS A 4 15.88 44.64 -25.01
C LYS A 4 15.98 43.17 -25.42
N TYR A 5 17.04 42.79 -26.14
CA TYR A 5 17.28 41.40 -26.53
C TYR A 5 17.71 40.53 -25.34
N GLY A 6 18.49 41.07 -24.40
CA GLY A 6 18.90 40.35 -23.18
C GLY A 6 17.74 40.03 -22.23
N ILE A 7 16.71 40.89 -22.18
CA ILE A 7 15.50 40.64 -21.39
C ILE A 7 14.61 39.60 -22.10
N LEU A 8 14.51 39.64 -23.43
CA LEU A 8 13.76 38.62 -24.18
C LEU A 8 14.40 37.22 -24.07
N THR A 9 15.73 37.11 -24.12
CA THR A 9 16.41 35.82 -24.00
C THR A 9 16.32 35.23 -22.59
N ALA A 10 16.40 36.07 -21.55
CA ALA A 10 16.22 35.63 -20.16
C ALA A 10 14.82 35.08 -19.89
N SER A 11 13.78 35.69 -20.48
CA SER A 11 12.38 35.24 -20.32
C SER A 11 12.12 33.89 -21.00
N VAL A 12 12.75 33.62 -22.14
CA VAL A 12 12.63 32.32 -22.84
C VAL A 12 13.33 31.20 -22.06
N LEU A 13 14.50 31.48 -21.48
CA LEU A 13 15.22 30.53 -20.63
C LEU A 13 14.45 30.18 -19.35
N LEU A 14 13.74 31.13 -18.75
CA LEU A 14 12.93 30.88 -17.55
C LEU A 14 11.66 30.06 -17.84
N SER A 15 11.07 30.21 -19.04
CA SER A 15 9.93 29.40 -19.48
C SER A 15 10.30 27.94 -19.81
N LEU A 16 11.55 27.66 -20.16
CA LEU A 16 12.04 26.29 -20.43
C LEU A 16 12.26 25.47 -19.15
N LEU A 17 12.47 26.13 -18.01
CA LEU A 17 12.60 25.49 -16.69
C LEU A 17 11.23 25.15 -16.06
N ALA A 18 10.13 25.65 -16.61
CA ALA A 18 8.78 25.46 -16.08
C ALA A 18 8.11 24.15 -16.56
N THR A 19 8.73 23.41 -17.49
CA THR A 19 8.17 22.17 -18.06
C THR A 19 8.91 20.93 -17.57
N SER A 20 8.63 20.50 -16.33
CA SER A 20 8.58 19.08 -15.93
C SER A 20 8.39 18.94 -14.42
N ALA A 21 7.18 19.24 -13.93
CA ALA A 21 6.73 18.62 -12.67
C ALA A 21 6.38 17.15 -12.98
N GLN A 22 7.39 16.29 -13.13
CA GLN A 22 7.17 14.85 -13.14
C GLN A 22 6.79 14.43 -11.71
N ALA A 23 5.55 13.96 -11.54
CA ALA A 23 5.12 13.38 -10.28
C ALA A 23 6.08 12.24 -9.91
N ALA A 24 6.65 12.30 -8.71
CA ALA A 24 7.51 11.24 -8.21
C ALA A 24 6.71 9.93 -8.11
N GLU A 25 7.32 8.81 -8.50
CA GLU A 25 6.72 7.49 -8.35
C GLU A 25 6.41 7.24 -6.87
N ILE A 26 5.14 6.96 -6.56
CA ILE A 26 4.66 6.79 -5.19
C ILE A 26 5.11 5.41 -4.70
N THR A 27 5.72 5.33 -3.51
CA THR A 27 6.07 4.03 -2.92
C THR A 27 5.24 3.79 -1.65
N LEU A 28 4.41 2.76 -1.67
CA LEU A 28 3.63 2.31 -0.50
C LEU A 28 4.39 1.23 0.25
N LYS A 29 4.54 1.38 1.56
CA LYS A 29 5.08 0.36 2.47
C LYS A 29 3.95 -0.55 2.92
N ALA A 30 4.11 -1.85 2.67
CA ALA A 30 3.13 -2.86 3.02
C ALA A 30 3.65 -3.89 4.02
N VAL A 31 2.78 -4.46 4.84
CA VAL A 31 3.10 -5.57 5.76
C VAL A 31 2.07 -6.69 5.64
N SER A 32 2.47 -7.94 5.91
CA SER A 32 1.52 -9.04 6.05
C SER A 32 1.45 -9.54 7.49
N ALA A 33 0.24 -9.81 7.98
CA ALA A 33 0.00 -10.46 9.26
C ALA A 33 0.24 -11.99 9.22
N PHE A 34 0.48 -12.56 8.03
CA PHE A 34 0.58 -14.00 7.81
C PHE A 34 2.00 -14.42 7.44
N GLY A 35 2.35 -15.68 7.75
CA GLY A 35 3.64 -16.25 7.36
C GLY A 35 3.84 -16.26 5.84
N LYS A 36 5.10 -16.15 5.37
CA LYS A 36 5.45 -15.98 3.95
C LYS A 36 4.90 -17.07 3.04
N ASP A 37 4.92 -18.33 3.51
CA ASP A 37 4.50 -19.49 2.70
C ASP A 37 3.00 -19.79 2.78
N THR A 38 2.22 -18.98 3.49
CA THR A 38 0.77 -19.18 3.58
C THR A 38 0.08 -18.83 2.28
N PHE A 39 -1.08 -19.45 2.04
CA PHE A 39 -1.95 -19.12 0.91
C PHE A 39 -2.22 -17.60 0.80
N PHE A 40 -2.46 -16.93 1.93
CA PHE A 40 -2.75 -15.49 1.96
C PHE A 40 -1.56 -14.64 1.54
N SER A 41 -0.35 -14.97 2.00
CA SER A 41 0.86 -14.24 1.63
C SER A 41 1.25 -14.46 0.17
N GLN A 42 1.09 -15.68 -0.36
CA GLN A 42 1.36 -15.96 -1.77
C GLN A 42 0.44 -15.14 -2.70
N ARG A 43 -0.87 -15.09 -2.40
CA ARG A 43 -1.83 -14.29 -3.18
C ARG A 43 -1.57 -12.79 -3.05
N PHE A 44 -1.17 -12.34 -1.86
CA PHE A 44 -0.78 -10.96 -1.64
C PHE A 44 0.45 -10.56 -2.43
N ASN A 45 1.49 -11.41 -2.45
CA ASN A 45 2.70 -11.16 -3.23
C ASN A 45 2.38 -11.11 -4.73
N ALA A 46 1.53 -12.00 -5.24
CA ALA A 46 1.08 -11.94 -6.63
C ALA A 46 0.34 -10.63 -6.96
N PHE A 47 -0.45 -10.09 -6.02
CA PHE A 47 -1.07 -8.77 -6.17
C PHE A 47 -0.01 -7.66 -6.20
N VAL A 48 0.95 -7.68 -5.27
CA VAL A 48 2.07 -6.71 -5.22
C VAL A 48 2.87 -6.73 -6.53
N ASP A 49 3.23 -7.92 -7.01
CA ASP A 49 3.99 -8.09 -8.25
C ASP A 49 3.23 -7.52 -9.46
N LYS A 50 1.92 -7.76 -9.53
CA LYS A 50 1.07 -7.20 -10.59
C LYS A 50 1.02 -5.68 -10.53
N VAL A 51 0.78 -5.10 -9.35
CA VAL A 51 0.74 -3.64 -9.16
C VAL A 51 2.08 -3.01 -9.53
N ASN A 52 3.19 -3.61 -9.12
CA ASN A 52 4.52 -3.10 -9.43
C ASN A 52 4.87 -3.20 -10.93
N ALA A 53 4.40 -4.25 -11.60
CA ALA A 53 4.60 -4.43 -13.03
C ALA A 53 3.80 -3.42 -13.86
N GLU A 54 2.54 -3.19 -13.52
CA GLU A 54 1.63 -2.27 -14.22
C GLU A 54 1.85 -0.80 -13.81
N GLY A 55 2.29 -0.56 -12.56
CA GLY A 55 2.43 0.76 -11.95
C GLY A 55 3.77 1.45 -12.18
N LYS A 56 4.65 0.93 -13.05
CA LYS A 56 5.99 1.51 -13.29
C LYS A 56 5.92 3.00 -13.63
N GLY A 57 6.63 3.81 -12.85
CA GLY A 57 6.67 5.26 -13.02
C GLY A 57 5.46 6.00 -12.43
N ILE A 58 4.53 5.28 -11.79
CA ILE A 58 3.36 5.84 -11.11
C ILE A 58 3.35 5.42 -9.63
N MET A 59 3.41 4.11 -9.36
CA MET A 59 3.34 3.56 -8.02
C MET A 59 4.04 2.20 -7.89
N GLN A 60 4.72 2.00 -6.76
CA GLN A 60 5.28 0.72 -6.31
C GLN A 60 4.78 0.38 -4.90
N ILE A 61 4.63 -0.90 -4.62
CA ILE A 61 4.41 -1.45 -3.29
C ILE A 61 5.67 -2.19 -2.85
N ARG A 62 6.19 -1.83 -1.67
CA ARG A 62 7.30 -2.50 -1.00
C ARG A 62 6.80 -3.22 0.23
N VAL A 63 6.87 -4.54 0.23
CA VAL A 63 6.59 -5.34 1.43
C VAL A 63 7.76 -5.21 2.39
N VAL A 64 7.56 -4.54 3.53
CA VAL A 64 8.59 -4.20 4.52
C VAL A 64 8.64 -5.15 5.71
N GLY A 65 7.70 -6.10 5.81
CA GLY A 65 7.72 -7.07 6.90
C GLY A 65 6.59 -8.08 6.86
N GLY A 66 6.61 -8.92 7.88
CA GLY A 66 5.62 -9.96 8.15
C GLY A 66 5.43 -10.17 9.66
N PRO A 67 4.88 -11.32 10.08
CA PRO A 67 4.78 -11.66 11.51
C PRO A 67 6.15 -11.74 12.22
N GLU A 68 7.26 -11.82 11.48
CA GLU A 68 8.62 -11.73 12.02
C GLU A 68 9.02 -10.30 12.43
N SER A 69 8.35 -9.28 11.91
CA SER A 69 8.70 -7.87 12.12
C SER A 69 7.80 -7.17 13.12
N MET A 70 6.53 -7.56 13.21
CA MET A 70 5.61 -7.06 14.23
C MET A 70 4.54 -8.11 14.58
N PRO A 71 3.95 -8.05 15.78
CA PRO A 71 2.83 -8.90 16.14
C PRO A 71 1.63 -8.69 15.19
N PRO A 72 0.95 -9.75 14.72
CA PRO A 72 -0.19 -9.65 13.82
C PRO A 72 -1.33 -8.72 14.30
N PHE A 73 -1.58 -8.66 15.61
CA PHE A 73 -2.61 -7.79 16.20
C PHE A 73 -2.23 -6.30 16.20
N GLU A 74 -0.96 -5.96 16.04
CA GLU A 74 -0.49 -4.57 15.96
C GLU A 74 -0.49 -4.03 14.53
N VAL A 75 -0.68 -4.88 13.52
CA VAL A 75 -0.69 -4.48 12.11
C VAL A 75 -1.75 -3.40 11.82
N GLY A 76 -2.94 -3.51 12.43
CA GLY A 76 -3.99 -2.49 12.29
C GLY A 76 -3.58 -1.13 12.88
N ASN A 77 -2.90 -1.15 14.04
CA ASN A 77 -2.36 0.06 14.66
C ASN A 77 -1.23 0.66 13.83
N ALA A 78 -0.37 -0.17 13.22
CA ALA A 78 0.73 0.29 12.38
C ALA A 78 0.22 1.03 11.13
N VAL A 79 -0.88 0.58 10.52
CA VAL A 79 -1.56 1.29 9.43
C VAL A 79 -2.18 2.60 9.95
N ARG A 80 -2.92 2.55 11.07
CA ARG A 80 -3.54 3.76 11.66
C ARG A 80 -2.50 4.84 12.01
N ALA A 81 -1.34 4.44 12.50
CA ALA A 81 -0.25 5.34 12.88
C ALA A 81 0.61 5.82 11.68
N GLY A 82 0.38 5.30 10.46
CA GLY A 82 1.16 5.64 9.27
C GLY A 82 2.58 5.07 9.26
N VAL A 83 2.88 4.08 10.10
CA VAL A 83 4.18 3.36 10.07
C VAL A 83 4.31 2.60 8.74
N VAL A 84 3.22 1.93 8.36
CA VAL A 84 3.00 1.29 7.06
C VAL A 84 1.77 1.90 6.41
N ASP A 85 1.73 1.90 5.09
CA ASP A 85 0.65 2.53 4.32
C ASP A 85 -0.49 1.55 4.03
N PHE A 86 -0.17 0.25 3.97
CA PHE A 86 -1.11 -0.81 3.59
C PHE A 86 -0.77 -2.13 4.28
N ALA A 87 -1.76 -3.02 4.45
CA ALA A 87 -1.53 -4.31 5.10
C ALA A 87 -2.40 -5.45 4.54
N ASN A 88 -1.83 -6.64 4.49
CA ASN A 88 -2.55 -7.90 4.34
C ASN A 88 -2.85 -8.48 5.72
N SER A 89 -4.09 -8.38 6.17
CA SER A 89 -4.54 -8.86 7.48
C SER A 89 -5.99 -9.34 7.42
N THR A 90 -6.47 -9.91 8.52
CA THR A 90 -7.88 -10.28 8.71
C THR A 90 -8.60 -9.23 9.56
N GLY A 91 -9.89 -9.02 9.29
CA GLY A 91 -10.75 -8.08 10.01
C GLY A 91 -10.73 -8.29 11.53
N VAL A 92 -10.75 -9.54 11.96
CA VAL A 92 -10.76 -9.92 13.39
C VAL A 92 -9.53 -9.45 14.16
N PHE A 93 -8.38 -9.24 13.52
CA PHE A 93 -7.16 -8.82 14.22
C PHE A 93 -7.17 -7.35 14.65
N HIS A 94 -8.11 -6.55 14.15
CA HIS A 94 -8.24 -5.13 14.47
C HIS A 94 -9.68 -4.78 14.85
N ALA A 95 -10.42 -5.72 15.46
CA ALA A 95 -11.78 -5.50 15.96
C ALA A 95 -11.88 -4.38 17.02
N ASN A 96 -10.77 -4.08 17.72
CA ASN A 96 -10.66 -2.94 18.62
C ASN A 96 -10.68 -1.58 17.89
N LEU A 97 -10.29 -1.56 16.61
CA LEU A 97 -10.31 -0.38 15.75
C LEU A 97 -11.59 -0.32 14.90
N VAL A 98 -12.02 -1.46 14.38
CA VAL A 98 -13.19 -1.61 13.49
C VAL A 98 -14.06 -2.75 14.02
N PRO A 99 -14.99 -2.49 14.97
CA PRO A 99 -15.79 -3.54 15.59
C PRO A 99 -16.71 -4.26 14.59
N GLU A 100 -17.13 -3.59 13.52
CA GLU A 100 -17.94 -4.16 12.45
C GLU A 100 -17.23 -5.31 11.71
N ALA A 101 -15.90 -5.38 11.78
CA ALA A 101 -15.13 -6.48 11.18
C ALA A 101 -15.49 -7.85 11.79
N LEU A 102 -16.01 -7.89 13.02
CA LEU A 102 -16.50 -9.11 13.66
C LEU A 102 -17.74 -9.68 12.96
N ALA A 103 -18.56 -8.83 12.32
CA ALA A 103 -19.75 -9.28 11.60
C ALA A 103 -19.39 -10.27 10.48
N MET A 104 -18.19 -10.18 9.91
CA MET A 104 -17.69 -11.10 8.87
C MET A 104 -17.47 -12.52 9.37
N THR A 105 -17.43 -12.73 10.69
CA THR A 105 -17.24 -14.06 11.30
C THR A 105 -18.52 -14.72 11.76
N LEU A 106 -19.67 -14.06 11.52
CA LEU A 106 -20.96 -14.60 11.91
C LEU A 106 -21.26 -15.89 11.14
N ALA A 107 -21.52 -16.96 11.88
CA ALA A 107 -21.96 -18.25 11.34
C ALA A 107 -23.18 -18.73 12.12
N GLU A 108 -24.28 -19.03 11.43
CA GLU A 108 -25.50 -19.57 12.03
C GLU A 108 -25.37 -21.06 12.40
N LYS A 109 -24.46 -21.77 11.72
CA LYS A 109 -24.23 -23.21 11.88
C LYS A 109 -22.86 -23.48 12.48
N PRO A 110 -22.71 -24.52 13.32
CA PRO A 110 -21.42 -24.91 13.83
C PRO A 110 -20.48 -25.38 12.70
N MET A 111 -19.18 -25.17 12.87
CA MET A 111 -18.16 -25.55 11.87
C MET A 111 -18.17 -27.05 11.54
N SER A 112 -18.63 -27.90 12.45
CA SER A 112 -18.79 -29.35 12.21
C SER A 112 -19.81 -29.65 11.10
N GLU A 113 -20.89 -28.87 11.01
CA GLU A 113 -21.91 -29.04 9.96
C GLU A 113 -21.43 -28.45 8.63
N ILE A 114 -20.78 -27.28 8.65
CA ILE A 114 -20.27 -26.60 7.44
C ILE A 114 -19.23 -27.46 6.70
N ARG A 115 -18.49 -28.30 7.44
CA ARG A 115 -17.38 -29.13 6.89
C ARG A 115 -17.82 -30.51 6.41
N ALA A 116 -19.09 -30.90 6.56
CA ALA A 116 -19.58 -32.25 6.29
C ALA A 116 -19.84 -32.56 4.80
N ASN A 117 -19.13 -31.89 3.87
CA ASN A 117 -19.26 -32.11 2.42
C ASN A 117 -18.78 -33.49 1.97
#